data_AF-A0A5C9DXG8-F1
#
_entry.id   AF-A0A5C9DXG8-F1
#
_cell.length_a   1.000
_cell.length_b   1.000
_cell.length_c   1.000
_cell.angle_alpha   90.00
_cell.angle_beta   90.00
_cell.angle_gamma   90.00
#
_symmetry.space_group_name_H-M   'P 1'
#
loop_
_entity.id
_entity.type
_entity.pdbx_description
1 polymer ?
#
loop_
_entity_poly.entity_id
_entity_poly.type
_entity_poly.pdbx_seq_one_letter_code
_entity_poly.pdbx_strand_id
1 'polypeptide(L)'
;MFDANFMLFIAGDDNPKSKNAVDNIKKGLKNKNSNLMVIDILKNPQIAESIGIIATPLLIRTNPEPVRRYIGDFSNSNFNLLI
;
A
#
# COMPACT_ATOMS: atom_id res chain seq x y z
N MET A 1 16.33 11.24 3.40
CA MET A 1 15.93 10.37 2.27
C MET A 1 15.41 9.07 2.88
N PHE A 2 14.25 8.57 2.44
CA PHE A 2 13.68 7.33 3.00
C PHE A 2 14.35 6.10 2.37
N ASP A 3 14.49 5.03 3.14
CA ASP A 3 15.10 3.78 2.69
C ASP A 3 14.15 3.02 1.73
N ALA A 4 12.85 3.20 1.91
CA ALA A 4 11.82 2.57 1.09
C ALA A 4 10.61 3.49 0.87
N ASN A 5 9.98 3.34 -0.30
CA ASN A 5 8.79 4.10 -0.69
C ASN A 5 7.65 3.14 -1.02
N PHE A 6 6.48 3.40 -0.43
CA PHE A 6 5.28 2.59 -0.58
C PHE A 6 4.08 3.45 -1.00
N MET A 7 3.25 2.90 -1.88
CA MET A 7 1.94 3.43 -2.27
C MET A 7 0.88 2.39 -1.95
N LEU A 8 -0.07 2.71 -1.08
CA LEU A 8 -1.20 1.86 -0.74
C LEU A 8 -2.45 2.40 -1.42
N PHE A 9 -2.98 1.65 -2.37
CA PHE A 9 -4.23 1.94 -3.07
C PHE A 9 -5.39 1.24 -2.36
N ILE A 10 -6.41 2.02 -2.01
CA ILE A 10 -7.62 1.56 -1.32
C ILE A 10 -8.86 2.00 -2.10
N ALA A 11 -10.00 1.34 -1.84
CA ALA A 11 -11.29 1.73 -2.37
C ALA A 11 -12.21 2.18 -1.22
N GLY A 12 -12.29 3.49 -1.03
CA GLY A 12 -13.04 4.13 0.06
C GLY A 12 -12.27 4.07 1.38
N ASP A 13 -11.98 5.23 1.94
CA ASP A 13 -11.36 5.39 3.26
C ASP A 13 -12.25 4.90 4.42
N ASP A 14 -13.57 4.96 4.26
CA ASP A 14 -14.51 4.43 5.26
C ASP A 14 -14.72 2.91 5.22
N ASN A 15 -14.25 2.24 4.17
CA ASN A 15 -14.38 0.80 4.04
C ASN A 15 -13.52 0.07 5.10
N PRO A 16 -14.09 -0.91 5.86
CA PRO A 16 -13.35 -1.66 6.87
C PRO A 16 -12.08 -2.35 6.33
N LYS A 17 -12.10 -2.89 5.10
CA LYS A 17 -10.92 -3.50 4.48
C LYS A 17 -9.80 -2.48 4.23
N SER A 18 -10.18 -1.27 3.81
CA SER A 18 -9.24 -0.17 3.60
C SER A 18 -8.61 0.30 4.91
N LYS A 19 -9.44 0.53 5.95
CA LYS A 19 -8.97 0.91 7.29
C LYS A 19 -8.00 -0.12 7.86
N ASN A 20 -8.38 -1.40 7.81
CA ASN A 20 -7.52 -2.50 8.28
C ASN A 20 -6.18 -2.55 7.53
N ALA A 21 -6.19 -2.45 6.20
CA ALA A 21 -4.96 -2.45 5.42
C ALA A 21 -4.04 -1.28 5.76
N VAL A 22 -4.59 -0.08 5.92
CA VAL A 22 -3.82 1.12 6.30
C VAL A 22 -3.18 0.93 7.67
N ASP A 23 -3.94 0.46 8.66
CA ASP A 23 -3.45 0.26 10.02
C ASP A 23 -2.37 -0.82 10.09
N ASN A 24 -2.58 -1.93 9.38
CA ASN A 24 -1.62 -3.02 9.32
C ASN A 24 -0.29 -2.60 8.67
N ILE A 25 -0.34 -1.85 7.56
CA ILE A 25 0.87 -1.32 6.93
C ILE A 25 1.57 -0.30 7.81
N LYS A 26 0.84 0.66 8.40
CA LYS A 26 1.43 1.64 9.34
C LYS A 26 2.11 0.93 10.52
N LYS A 27 1.50 -0.12 11.06
CA LYS A 27 2.09 -0.94 12.12
C LYS A 27 3.36 -1.65 11.66
N GLY A 28 3.36 -2.25 10.47
CA GLY A 28 4.52 -2.92 9.87
C GLY A 28 5.68 -2.00 9.48
N LEU A 29 5.40 -0.70 9.28
CA LEU A 29 6.37 0.34 8.94
C LEU A 29 6.82 1.19 10.14
N LYS A 30 6.23 1.02 11.33
CA LYS A 30 6.40 1.91 12.50
C LYS A 30 7.86 2.25 12.85
N ASN A 31 8.78 1.30 12.69
CA ASN A 31 10.20 1.48 13.03
C ASN A 31 11.13 1.55 11.79
N LYS A 32 10.56 1.77 10.60
CA LYS A 32 11.31 1.81 9.34
C LYS A 32 11.37 3.25 8.84
N ASN A 33 12.54 3.68 8.37
CA ASN A 33 12.69 4.96 7.66
C ASN A 33 12.09 4.84 6.27
N SER A 34 10.76 4.90 6.18
CA SER A 34 10.01 4.65 4.95
C SER A 34 8.89 5.66 4.74
N ASN A 35 8.57 5.93 3.48
CA ASN A 35 7.44 6.75 3.11
C ASN A 35 6.23 5.87 2.74
N LEU A 36 5.04 6.24 3.19
CA LEU A 36 3.78 5.61 2.82
C LEU A 36 2.81 6.66 2.29
N MET A 37 2.44 6.55 1.02
CA MET A 37 1.35 7.30 0.42
C MET A 37 0.10 6.43 0.37
N VAL A 38 -1.03 6.94 0.85
CA VAL A 38 -2.33 6.26 0.76
C VAL A 38 -3.17 6.96 -0.31
N ILE A 39 -3.66 6.21 -1.29
CA ILE A 39 -4.44 6.71 -2.42
C ILE A 39 -5.80 6.02 -2.43
N ASP A 40 -6.87 6.80 -2.29
CA ASP A 40 -8.23 6.32 -2.48
C ASP A 40 -8.60 6.43 -3.96
N ILE A 41 -8.72 5.28 -4.63
CA ILE A 41 -9.02 5.23 -6.05
C ILE A 41 -10.45 5.64 -6.36
N LEU A 42 -11.36 5.63 -5.39
CA LEU A 42 -12.72 6.13 -5.60
C LEU A 42 -12.76 7.65 -5.76
N LYS A 43 -11.78 8.37 -5.18
CA LYS A 43 -11.64 9.82 -5.34
C LYS A 43 -11.04 10.20 -6.70
N ASN A 44 -10.21 9.32 -7.28
CA ASN A 44 -9.53 9.53 -8.56
C ASN A 44 -9.45 8.21 -9.37
N PRO A 45 -10.57 7.76 -9.99
CA PRO A 45 -10.66 6.44 -10.62
C PRO A 45 -9.69 6.23 -11.80
N GLN A 46 -9.31 7.30 -12.49
CA GLN A 46 -8.34 7.27 -13.60
C GLN A 46 -6.97 6.72 -13.20
N ILE A 47 -6.59 6.87 -11.92
CA ILE A 47 -5.34 6.33 -11.37
C ILE A 47 -5.36 4.80 -11.38
N ALA A 48 -6.50 4.19 -11.04
CA ALA A 48 -6.62 2.73 -11.02
C ALA A 48 -6.44 2.14 -12.42
N GLU A 49 -7.02 2.77 -13.44
CA GLU A 49 -6.89 2.34 -14.82
C GLU A 49 -5.45 2.49 -15.34
N SER A 50 -4.84 3.67 -15.13
CA SER A 50 -3.47 3.96 -15.58
C SER A 50 -2.43 3.00 -15.00
N ILE A 51 -2.66 2.51 -13.78
CA ILE A 51 -1.76 1.60 -13.07
C ILE A 51 -2.17 0.12 -13.28
N GLY A 52 -3.33 -0.16 -13.87
CA GLY A 52 -3.86 -1.52 -14.05
C GLY A 52 -4.19 -2.19 -12.70
N ILE A 53 -4.87 -1.46 -11.82
CA ILE A 53 -5.32 -1.97 -10.51
C ILE A 53 -6.58 -2.82 -10.73
N ILE A 54 -6.42 -4.14 -10.62
CA ILE A 54 -7.52 -5.11 -10.73
C ILE A 54 -8.17 -5.45 -9.38
N ALA A 55 -7.49 -5.14 -8.27
CA ALA A 55 -7.95 -5.45 -6.91
C ALA A 55 -7.40 -4.44 -5.90
N THR A 56 -8.20 -4.16 -4.87
CA THR A 56 -7.82 -3.37 -3.70
C THR A 56 -8.15 -4.12 -2.41
N PRO A 57 -7.38 -3.95 -1.32
CA PRO A 57 -6.22 -3.06 -1.18
C PRO A 57 -4.96 -3.57 -1.89
N LEU A 58 -4.20 -2.67 -2.52
CA LEU A 58 -2.97 -2.96 -3.26
C LEU A 58 -1.83 -2.10 -2.72
N LEU A 59 -0.75 -2.72 -2.26
CA LEU A 59 0.49 -2.05 -1.90
C LEU A 59 1.49 -2.18 -3.04
N ILE A 60 2.07 -1.06 -3.46
CA ILE A 60 3.19 -1.00 -4.39
C ILE A 60 4.41 -0.47 -3.66
N ARG A 61 5.50 -1.22 -3.69
CA ARG A 61 6.81 -0.77 -3.22
C ARG A 61 7.60 -0.28 -4.43
N THR A 62 7.89 1.01 -4.48
CA THR A 62 8.61 1.64 -5.60
C THR A 62 10.10 1.75 -5.37
N ASN A 63 10.56 1.62 -4.12
CA ASN A 63 11.98 1.62 -3.78
C ASN A 63 12.26 0.71 -2.57
N PRO A 64 13.44 0.03 -2.50
CA PRO A 64 14.41 -0.16 -3.59
C PRO A 64 13.86 -0.97 -4.77
N GLU A 65 14.46 -0.85 -5.95
CA GLU A 65 14.13 -1.70 -7.09
C GLU A 65 14.38 -3.20 -6.76
N PRO A 66 13.65 -4.15 -7.39
CA PRO A 66 12.59 -3.93 -8.37
C PRO A 66 11.27 -3.46 -7.74
N VAL A 67 10.46 -2.73 -8.48
CA VAL A 67 9.06 -2.43 -8.10
C VAL A 67 8.31 -3.73 -7.80
N ARG A 68 7.65 -3.82 -6.64
CA ARG A 68 6.84 -5.00 -6.24
C ARG A 68 5.41 -4.61 -5.89
N ARG A 69 4.46 -5.49 -6.21
CA ARG A 69 3.00 -5.33 -5.98
C ARG A 69 2.48 -6.42 -5.04
N TYR A 70 1.64 -6.04 -4.08
CA TYR A 70 1.07 -6.95 -3.09
C TYR A 70 -0.41 -6.64 -2.86
N ILE A 71 -1.28 -7.66 -2.95
CA ILE A 71 -2.73 -7.51 -2.72
C ILE A 71 -3.08 -8.13 -1.36
N GLY A 72 -3.95 -7.49 -0.58
CA GLY A 72 -4.51 -8.07 0.64
C GLY A 72 -4.79 -7.06 1.75
N ASP A 73 -5.10 -7.58 2.95
CA ASP A 73 -5.34 -6.77 4.16
C ASP A 73 -4.07 -6.53 4.99
N PHE A 74 -2.94 -7.15 4.61
CA PHE A 74 -1.62 -7.04 5.23
C PHE A 74 -1.55 -7.35 6.73
N SER A 75 -2.52 -8.11 7.25
CA SER A 75 -2.66 -8.44 8.68
C SER A 75 -1.49 -9.26 9.24
N ASN A 76 -0.77 -9.99 8.39
CA ASN A 76 0.32 -10.86 8.82
C ASN A 76 1.65 -10.09 8.89
N SER A 77 2.24 -10.02 10.08
CA SER A 77 3.48 -9.29 10.38
C SER A 77 4.73 -9.83 9.69
N ASN A 78 4.64 -11.03 9.10
CA ASN A 78 5.73 -11.63 8.31
C ASN A 78 5.76 -11.16 6.84
N PHE A 79 4.96 -10.15 6.48
CA PHE A 79 5.04 -9.50 5.18
C PHE A 79 6.40 -8.82 5.00
N ASN A 80 7.34 -9.54 4.39
CA ASN A 80 8.71 -9.06 4.26
C ASN A 80 8.84 -8.14 3.05
N LEU A 81 8.45 -6.88 3.26
CA LEU A 81 8.40 -5.82 2.25
C LEU A 81 9.79 -5.26 1.89
N LEU A 82 10.89 -5.76 2.47
CA LEU A 82 12.23 -5.16 2.33
C LEU A 82 13.32 -6.11 1.77
N ILE A 83 12.97 -7.33 1.40
CA ILE A 83 13.87 -8.29 0.71
C ILE A 83 13.41 -8.55 -0.73
#